data_AF-A0A940ULQ3-F1
#
_entry.id   AF-A0A940ULQ3-F1
#
_cell.length_a   1.000
_cell.length_b   1.000
_cell.length_c   1.000
_cell.angle_alpha   90.00
_cell.angle_beta   90.00
_cell.angle_gamma   90.00
#
_symmetry.space_group_name_H-M   'P 1'
#
loop_
_entity.id
_entity.type
_entity.pdbx_description
1 polymer ?
#
loop_
_entity_poly.entity_id
_entity_poly.type
_entity_poly.pdbx_seq_one_letter_code
_entity_poly.pdbx_strand_id
1 'polypeptide(L)'
;MVFRDEKNAVAQLSALLFDAGESLFAATRHLYALSGDSSYNCNVKDVFKVVLNNVRSADSLSAFHLDLSDASCAIVNSLDYKMVFRLMVYSFAVRLPVLCRTGAGNDRMTDHQVSAVYNAILKEGISNASGVIPEKFSDIRASVRKGTSIPPYSAEWFRSYLYGAIPGFSEISNRNFFFFGATDVLFYLFYLCLEQEFQRCILSLCEDAAI
;
A
#
# COMPACT_ATOMS: atom_id res chain seq x y z
N MET A 1 -8.92 -0.69 23.67
CA MET A 1 -9.88 -1.05 22.63
C MET A 1 -10.18 -2.53 22.76
N VAL A 2 -11.46 -2.88 22.84
CA VAL A 2 -11.93 -4.27 22.97
C VAL A 2 -12.57 -4.69 21.65
N PHE A 3 -12.02 -5.72 21.04
CA PHE A 3 -12.59 -6.33 19.84
C PHE A 3 -13.59 -7.43 20.24
N ARG A 4 -14.67 -7.57 19.47
CA ARG A 4 -15.66 -8.66 19.64
C ARG A 4 -15.01 -10.04 19.55
N ASP A 5 -14.06 -10.17 18.62
CA ASP A 5 -13.22 -11.34 18.43
C ASP A 5 -11.83 -10.87 17.96
N GLU A 6 -10.83 -10.97 18.85
CA GLU A 6 -9.47 -10.53 18.56
C GLU A 6 -8.80 -11.34 17.44
N LYS A 7 -9.09 -12.65 17.31
CA LYS A 7 -8.51 -13.47 16.24
C LYS A 7 -9.07 -13.04 14.88
N ASN A 8 -10.37 -12.85 14.81
CA ASN A 8 -11.03 -12.35 13.60
C ASN A 8 -10.58 -10.92 13.26
N ALA A 9 -10.42 -10.04 14.26
CA ALA A 9 -9.91 -8.69 14.04
C ALA A 9 -8.49 -8.70 13.46
N VAL A 10 -7.60 -9.52 14.01
CA VAL A 10 -6.24 -9.70 13.47
C VAL A 10 -6.29 -10.17 12.02
N ALA A 11 -7.10 -11.19 11.72
CA ALA A 11 -7.24 -11.73 10.36
C ALA A 11 -7.76 -10.68 9.36
N GLN A 12 -8.80 -9.92 9.73
CA GLN A 12 -9.39 -8.90 8.84
C GLN A 12 -8.45 -7.72 8.60
N LEU A 13 -7.75 -7.25 9.63
CA LEU A 13 -6.79 -6.15 9.50
C LEU A 13 -5.56 -6.57 8.67
N SER A 14 -5.10 -7.81 8.83
CA SER A 14 -4.05 -8.37 7.98
C SER A 14 -4.51 -8.49 6.53
N ALA A 15 -5.71 -9.05 6.29
CA ALA A 15 -6.28 -9.18 4.95
C ALA A 15 -6.44 -7.81 4.26
N LEU A 16 -6.90 -6.78 4.99
CA LEU A 16 -7.03 -5.43 4.47
C LEU A 16 -5.68 -4.90 3.91
N LEU A 17 -4.56 -5.14 4.60
CA LEU A 17 -3.25 -4.72 4.10
C LEU A 17 -2.80 -5.49 2.86
N PHE A 18 -3.17 -6.77 2.73
CA PHE A 18 -2.93 -7.54 1.51
C PHE A 18 -3.79 -7.04 0.36
N ASP A 19 -5.10 -6.91 0.56
CA ASP A 19 -6.05 -6.35 -0.41
C ASP A 19 -5.56 -4.97 -0.91
N ALA A 20 -5.11 -4.12 0.01
CA ALA A 20 -4.57 -2.81 -0.29
C ALA A 20 -3.24 -2.86 -1.07
N GLY A 21 -2.34 -3.77 -0.69
CA GLY A 21 -1.11 -4.01 -1.43
C GLY A 21 -1.37 -4.50 -2.85
N GLU A 22 -2.33 -5.41 -3.04
CA GLU A 22 -2.72 -5.95 -4.34
C GLU A 22 -3.36 -4.87 -5.20
N SER A 23 -4.27 -4.08 -4.63
CA SER A 23 -4.91 -2.96 -5.33
C SER A 23 -3.88 -1.93 -5.80
N LEU A 24 -2.96 -1.51 -4.94
CA LEU A 24 -1.90 -0.58 -5.30
C LEU A 24 -0.95 -1.17 -6.35
N PHE A 25 -0.56 -2.44 -6.21
CA PHE A 25 0.29 -3.12 -7.18
C PHE A 25 -0.37 -3.22 -8.56
N ALA A 26 -1.67 -3.54 -8.61
CA ALA A 26 -2.42 -3.50 -9.85
C ALA A 26 -2.48 -2.09 -10.42
N ALA A 27 -2.73 -1.08 -9.59
CA ALA A 27 -2.76 0.32 -10.01
C ALA A 27 -1.45 0.78 -10.64
N THR A 28 -0.29 0.44 -10.06
CA THR A 28 1.01 0.80 -10.67
C THR A 28 1.20 0.13 -12.02
N ARG A 29 0.80 -1.14 -12.18
CA ARG A 29 0.85 -1.82 -13.50
C ARG A 29 -0.02 -1.12 -14.54
N HIS A 30 -1.23 -0.70 -14.16
CA HIS A 30 -2.12 0.06 -15.06
C HIS A 30 -1.56 1.43 -15.40
N LEU A 31 -0.91 2.14 -14.46
CA LEU A 31 -0.22 3.40 -14.75
C LEU A 31 0.95 3.21 -15.72
N TYR A 32 1.65 2.08 -15.65
CA TYR A 32 2.72 1.75 -16.60
C TYR A 32 2.18 1.37 -18.00
N ALA A 33 1.01 0.74 -18.08
CA ALA A 33 0.35 0.51 -19.37
C ALA A 33 -0.19 1.82 -19.96
N LEU A 34 -0.71 2.70 -19.11
CA LEU A 34 -1.18 4.04 -19.49
C LEU A 34 -0.06 4.93 -20.05
N SER A 35 1.19 4.68 -19.66
CA SER A 35 2.34 5.43 -20.16
C SER A 35 2.86 4.97 -21.53
N GLY A 36 2.29 3.89 -22.08
CA GLY A 36 2.62 3.41 -23.43
C GLY A 36 2.18 4.37 -24.54
N ASP A 37 2.87 4.33 -25.67
CA ASP A 37 2.74 5.27 -26.81
C ASP A 37 1.31 5.34 -27.42
N SER A 38 0.46 4.34 -27.15
CA SER A 38 -0.91 4.22 -27.67
C SER A 38 -2.01 4.75 -26.73
N SER A 39 -1.67 5.24 -25.53
CA SER A 39 -2.62 5.37 -24.41
C SER A 39 -3.13 6.80 -24.15
N TYR A 40 -3.28 7.63 -25.19
CA TYR A 40 -3.78 9.01 -25.09
C TYR A 40 -5.27 9.15 -24.70
N ASN A 41 -6.01 8.04 -24.58
CA ASN A 41 -7.46 8.07 -24.39
C ASN A 41 -7.92 8.02 -22.93
N CYS A 42 -7.04 7.72 -21.97
CA CYS A 42 -7.39 7.59 -20.56
C CYS A 42 -6.67 8.65 -19.72
N ASN A 43 -7.42 9.37 -18.88
CA ASN A 43 -6.84 10.37 -17.99
C ASN A 43 -6.33 9.68 -16.72
N VAL A 44 -5.07 9.94 -16.34
CA VAL A 44 -4.48 9.46 -15.08
C VAL A 44 -5.34 9.79 -13.84
N LYS A 45 -6.05 10.92 -13.88
CA LYS A 45 -6.97 11.32 -12.81
C LYS A 45 -8.12 10.34 -12.63
N ASP A 46 -8.60 9.72 -13.69
CA ASP A 46 -9.72 8.78 -13.62
C ASP A 46 -9.25 7.43 -13.06
N VAL A 47 -8.03 6.99 -13.41
CA VAL A 47 -7.39 5.85 -12.75
C VAL A 47 -7.27 6.10 -11.25
N PHE A 48 -6.82 7.31 -10.85
CA PHE A 48 -6.72 7.67 -9.44
C PHE A 48 -8.07 7.63 -8.75
N LYS A 49 -9.12 8.23 -9.34
CA LYS A 49 -10.46 8.19 -8.74
C LYS A 49 -10.93 6.76 -8.49
N VAL A 50 -10.73 5.85 -9.45
CA VAL A 50 -11.14 4.46 -9.33
C VAL A 50 -10.41 3.78 -8.17
N VAL A 51 -9.08 3.88 -8.13
CA VAL A 51 -8.25 3.20 -7.12
C VAL A 51 -8.45 3.80 -5.73
N LEU A 52 -8.51 5.12 -5.62
CA LEU A 52 -8.64 5.82 -4.33
C LEU A 52 -10.06 5.71 -3.76
N ASN A 53 -11.07 5.45 -4.59
CA ASN A 53 -12.44 5.20 -4.11
C ASN A 53 -12.60 3.83 -3.45
N ASN A 54 -11.81 2.84 -3.86
CA ASN A 54 -11.76 1.54 -3.20
C ASN A 54 -10.32 1.01 -3.16
N VAL A 55 -9.59 1.41 -2.12
CA VAL A 55 -8.20 0.98 -1.93
C VAL A 55 -8.05 -0.53 -1.71
N ARG A 56 -9.13 -1.29 -1.51
CA ARG A 56 -9.09 -2.74 -1.29
C ARG A 56 -9.30 -3.58 -2.54
N SER A 57 -9.77 -2.99 -3.64
CA SER A 57 -10.00 -3.74 -4.88
C SER A 57 -9.57 -2.95 -6.10
N ALA A 58 -8.87 -3.64 -7.00
CA ALA A 58 -8.47 -3.14 -8.30
C ALA A 58 -9.39 -3.60 -9.44
N ASP A 59 -10.49 -4.32 -9.16
CA ASP A 59 -11.33 -4.92 -10.21
C ASP A 59 -11.87 -3.88 -11.19
N SER A 60 -12.17 -2.68 -10.68
CA SER A 60 -12.67 -1.56 -11.46
C SER A 60 -11.64 -0.98 -12.43
N LEU A 61 -10.35 -1.31 -12.29
CA LEU A 61 -9.31 -0.90 -13.26
C LEU A 61 -9.47 -1.60 -14.61
N SER A 62 -10.12 -2.77 -14.65
CA SER A 62 -10.42 -3.47 -15.91
C SER A 62 -11.26 -2.64 -16.88
N ALA A 63 -12.03 -1.66 -16.37
CA ALA A 63 -12.84 -0.75 -17.18
C ALA A 63 -12.02 0.19 -18.09
N PHE A 64 -10.71 0.36 -17.82
CA PHE A 64 -9.84 1.14 -18.70
C PHE A 64 -9.38 0.37 -19.94
N HIS A 65 -9.68 -0.93 -20.04
CA HIS A 65 -9.33 -1.80 -21.18
C HIS A 65 -7.85 -1.70 -21.59
N LEU A 66 -6.96 -1.51 -20.61
CA LEU A 66 -5.51 -1.47 -20.82
C LEU A 66 -4.98 -2.90 -20.93
N ASP A 67 -4.27 -3.20 -22.01
CA ASP A 67 -3.68 -4.51 -22.21
C ASP A 67 -2.35 -4.64 -21.44
N LEU A 68 -2.42 -5.27 -20.26
CA LEU A 68 -1.23 -5.57 -19.46
C LEU A 68 -0.40 -6.73 -20.02
N SER A 69 -0.92 -7.47 -21.01
CA SER A 69 -0.19 -8.57 -21.66
C SER A 69 0.68 -8.11 -22.82
N ASP A 70 0.52 -6.86 -23.25
CA ASP A 70 1.31 -6.25 -24.31
C ASP A 70 2.82 -6.31 -24.02
N ALA A 71 3.63 -6.48 -25.06
CA ALA A 71 5.08 -6.60 -24.96
C ALA A 71 5.72 -5.35 -24.30
N SER A 72 5.14 -4.17 -24.50
CA SER A 72 5.58 -2.94 -23.84
C SER A 72 5.41 -2.99 -22.32
N CYS A 73 4.55 -3.86 -21.77
CA CYS A 73 4.35 -4.06 -20.34
C CYS A 73 5.20 -5.19 -19.75
N ALA A 74 6.08 -5.82 -20.52
CA ALA A 74 6.91 -6.94 -20.07
C ALA A 74 7.69 -6.64 -18.78
N ILE A 75 8.19 -5.40 -18.64
CA ILE A 75 8.94 -4.96 -17.46
C ILE A 75 8.11 -5.10 -16.17
N VAL A 76 6.85 -4.68 -16.18
CA VAL A 76 5.96 -4.76 -14.99
C VAL A 76 5.32 -6.13 -14.78
N ASN A 77 5.60 -7.08 -15.69
CA ASN A 77 5.21 -8.48 -15.57
C ASN A 77 6.37 -9.38 -15.10
N SER A 78 7.58 -8.82 -15.02
CA SER A 78 8.80 -9.52 -14.59
C SER A 78 8.70 -10.04 -13.15
N LEU A 79 9.51 -11.04 -12.82
CA LEU A 79 9.62 -11.57 -11.46
C LEU A 79 10.15 -10.51 -10.48
N ASP A 80 11.09 -9.68 -10.92
CA ASP A 80 11.64 -8.59 -10.12
C ASP A 80 10.55 -7.56 -9.78
N TYR A 81 9.69 -7.22 -10.75
CA TYR A 81 8.58 -6.31 -10.47
C TYR A 81 7.56 -6.93 -9.50
N LYS A 82 7.32 -8.24 -9.53
CA LYS A 82 6.43 -8.91 -8.56
C LYS A 82 6.90 -8.77 -7.11
N MET A 83 8.18 -8.54 -6.86
CA MET A 83 8.68 -8.27 -5.50
C MET A 83 8.19 -6.92 -4.95
N VAL A 84 7.84 -5.97 -5.81
CA VAL A 84 7.24 -4.69 -5.42
C VAL A 84 6.00 -4.91 -4.55
N PHE A 85 5.14 -5.86 -4.90
CA PHE A 85 3.95 -6.17 -4.09
C PHE A 85 4.31 -6.48 -2.63
N ARG A 86 5.33 -7.32 -2.41
CA ARG A 86 5.79 -7.67 -1.06
C ARG A 86 6.32 -6.45 -0.31
N LEU A 87 7.05 -5.58 -1.01
CA LEU A 87 7.56 -4.34 -0.45
C LEU A 87 6.45 -3.33 -0.14
N MET A 88 5.40 -3.24 -0.97
CA MET A 88 4.21 -2.41 -0.71
C MET A 88 3.55 -2.84 0.60
N VAL A 89 3.23 -4.13 0.74
CA VAL A 89 2.62 -4.68 1.97
C VAL A 89 3.53 -4.47 3.17
N TYR A 90 4.85 -4.72 3.03
CA TYR A 90 5.80 -4.48 4.11
C TYR A 90 5.85 -3.00 4.52
N SER A 91 5.83 -2.07 3.56
CA SER A 91 5.85 -0.62 3.82
C SER A 91 4.65 -0.16 4.64
N PHE A 92 3.48 -0.78 4.40
CA PHE A 92 2.29 -0.52 5.21
C PHE A 92 2.37 -1.20 6.57
N ALA A 93 2.86 -2.44 6.63
CA ALA A 93 2.98 -3.22 7.86
C ALA A 93 3.90 -2.54 8.89
N VAL A 94 5.04 -1.98 8.46
CA VAL A 94 5.94 -1.21 9.34
C VAL A 94 5.24 0.00 9.96
N ARG A 95 4.28 0.57 9.23
CA ARG A 95 3.49 1.74 9.62
C ARG A 95 2.20 1.39 10.37
N LEU A 96 1.90 0.11 10.63
CA LEU A 96 0.74 -0.32 11.42
C LEU A 96 0.51 0.47 12.72
N PRO A 97 1.55 0.80 13.52
CA PRO A 97 1.34 1.59 14.74
C PRO A 97 0.70 2.96 14.48
N VAL A 98 0.92 3.54 13.29
CA VAL A 98 0.28 4.78 12.84
C VAL A 98 -1.14 4.50 12.36
N LEU A 99 -1.34 3.48 11.52
CA LEU A 99 -2.67 3.10 11.00
C LEU A 99 -3.64 2.74 12.14
N CYS A 100 -3.15 2.15 13.22
CA CYS A 100 -3.94 1.76 14.39
C CYS A 100 -4.17 2.90 15.41
N ARG A 101 -3.72 4.13 15.15
CA ARG A 101 -3.91 5.26 16.10
C ARG A 101 -5.35 5.75 16.19
N THR A 102 -6.23 5.30 15.31
CA THR A 102 -7.60 5.78 15.21
C THR A 102 -8.51 5.07 16.20
N GLY A 103 -8.94 5.79 17.23
CA GLY A 103 -9.87 5.30 18.24
C GLY A 103 -11.31 5.77 18.01
N ALA A 104 -12.28 4.93 18.39
CA ALA A 104 -13.59 5.41 18.84
C ALA A 104 -13.36 6.06 20.21
N GLY A 105 -13.34 7.39 20.27
CA GLY A 105 -12.89 8.08 21.47
C GLY A 105 -11.41 7.79 21.78
N ASN A 106 -10.96 8.09 23.00
CA ASN A 106 -9.57 7.94 23.43
C ASN A 106 -9.04 6.50 23.44
N ASP A 107 -9.82 5.50 23.01
CA ASP A 107 -9.47 4.10 23.11
C ASP A 107 -8.74 3.60 21.84
N ARG A 108 -7.51 3.11 22.01
CA ARG A 108 -6.62 2.67 20.91
C ARG A 108 -6.34 1.17 20.99
N MET A 109 -5.94 0.58 19.86
CA MET A 109 -5.38 -0.78 19.87
C MET A 109 -4.15 -0.83 20.77
N THR A 110 -4.02 -1.93 21.52
CA THR A 110 -2.86 -2.18 22.38
C THR A 110 -1.63 -2.57 21.56
N ASP A 111 -0.44 -2.36 22.12
CA ASP A 111 0.82 -2.82 21.52
C ASP A 111 0.81 -4.31 21.16
N HIS A 112 0.12 -5.12 21.97
CA HIS A 112 -0.05 -6.55 21.73
C HIS A 112 -0.86 -6.79 20.45
N GLN A 113 -2.03 -6.17 20.32
CA GLN A 113 -2.90 -6.28 19.15
C GLN A 113 -2.19 -5.81 17.87
N VAL A 114 -1.51 -4.65 17.91
CA VAL A 114 -0.75 -4.13 16.76
C VAL A 114 0.38 -5.08 16.36
N SER A 115 1.10 -5.65 17.35
CA SER A 115 2.15 -6.63 17.08
C SER A 115 1.60 -7.95 16.55
N ALA A 116 0.40 -8.36 16.96
CA ALA A 116 -0.27 -9.55 16.44
C ALA A 116 -0.60 -9.42 14.95
N VAL A 117 -1.15 -8.28 14.51
CA VAL A 117 -1.41 -7.98 13.09
C VAL A 117 -0.11 -7.96 12.29
N TYR A 118 0.92 -7.28 12.80
CA TYR A 118 2.23 -7.23 12.13
C TYR A 118 2.84 -8.62 11.96
N ASN A 119 2.83 -9.44 13.01
CA ASN A 119 3.36 -10.80 12.96
C ASN A 119 2.55 -11.72 12.03
N ALA A 120 1.23 -11.54 11.95
CA ALA A 120 0.39 -12.29 11.02
C ALA A 120 0.79 -12.00 9.56
N ILE A 121 1.08 -10.74 9.21
CA ILE A 121 1.54 -10.36 7.87
C ILE A 121 2.90 -10.95 7.53
N LEU A 122 3.85 -10.94 8.48
CA LEU A 122 5.18 -11.49 8.24
C LEU A 122 5.16 -13.02 8.06
N LYS A 123 4.22 -13.73 8.67
CA LYS A 123 4.07 -15.18 8.52
C LYS A 123 3.70 -15.60 7.09
N GLU A 124 3.05 -14.73 6.32
CA GLU A 124 2.72 -14.94 4.91
C GLU A 124 3.93 -14.70 3.96
N GLY A 125 5.15 -14.57 4.51
CA GLY A 125 6.38 -14.44 3.74
C GLY A 125 6.68 -13.02 3.23
N ILE A 126 6.05 -12.01 3.82
CA ILE A 126 6.36 -10.60 3.59
C ILE A 126 7.68 -10.24 4.27
N SER A 127 8.59 -9.59 3.53
CA SER A 127 9.91 -9.21 4.02
C SER A 127 10.46 -7.97 3.30
N ASN A 128 11.38 -7.28 3.96
CA ASN A 128 12.09 -6.13 3.42
C ASN A 128 13.25 -6.59 2.55
N ALA A 129 12.97 -6.91 1.28
CA ALA A 129 14.00 -7.32 0.33
C ALA A 129 15.12 -6.28 0.25
N SER A 130 16.37 -6.73 0.42
CA SER A 130 17.58 -5.90 0.38
C SER A 130 17.61 -4.71 1.34
N GLY A 131 16.73 -4.67 2.35
CA GLY A 131 16.66 -3.56 3.31
C GLY A 131 16.28 -2.22 2.69
N VAL A 132 15.57 -2.23 1.54
CA VAL A 132 15.27 -1.01 0.78
C VAL A 132 14.30 -0.06 1.49
N ILE A 133 13.43 -0.60 2.35
CA ILE A 133 12.57 0.22 3.21
C ILE A 133 13.37 0.57 4.48
N PRO A 134 13.71 1.85 4.71
CA PRO A 134 14.60 2.24 5.81
C PRO A 134 13.92 2.16 7.18
N GLU A 135 12.58 2.19 7.19
CA GLU A 135 11.79 2.23 8.40
C GLU A 135 11.68 0.87 9.08
N LYS A 136 11.64 0.88 10.41
CA LYS A 136 11.48 -0.32 11.23
C LYS A 136 10.24 -0.20 12.10
N PHE A 137 9.50 -1.30 12.18
CA PHE A 137 8.29 -1.40 12.99
C PHE A 137 8.55 -1.02 14.47
N SER A 138 9.69 -1.43 15.03
CA SER A 138 10.09 -1.10 16.41
C SER A 138 10.17 0.40 16.66
N ASP A 139 10.71 1.14 15.69
CA ASP A 139 11.08 2.54 15.83
C ASP A 139 9.83 3.41 15.66
N ILE A 140 8.99 3.06 14.68
CA ILE A 140 7.67 3.67 14.49
C ILE A 140 6.78 3.40 15.71
N ARG A 141 6.75 2.16 16.22
CA ARG A 141 5.99 1.82 17.43
C ARG A 141 6.46 2.62 18.65
N ALA A 142 7.77 2.73 18.86
CA ALA A 142 8.33 3.53 19.96
C ALA A 142 7.94 5.02 19.83
N SER A 143 7.97 5.55 18.60
CA SER A 143 7.58 6.93 18.31
C SER A 143 6.10 7.18 18.59
N VAL A 144 5.23 6.25 18.19
CA VAL A 144 3.78 6.30 18.48
C VAL A 144 3.52 6.32 19.98
N ARG A 145 4.18 5.44 20.76
CA ARG A 145 4.04 5.37 22.23
C ARG A 145 4.50 6.66 22.92
N LYS A 146 5.61 7.23 22.47
CA LYS A 146 6.17 8.47 23.03
C LYS A 146 5.40 9.73 22.60
N GLY A 147 4.49 9.61 21.63
CA GLY A 147 3.78 10.76 21.07
C GLY A 147 4.68 11.68 20.24
N THR A 148 5.84 11.19 19.79
CA THR A 148 6.75 12.00 18.97
C THR A 148 6.19 12.18 17.57
N SER A 149 6.62 13.25 16.90
CA SER A 149 6.30 13.45 15.49
C SER A 149 6.81 12.27 14.66
N ILE A 150 5.96 11.76 13.78
CA ILE A 150 6.28 10.67 12.85
C ILE A 150 6.28 11.31 11.46
N PRO A 151 7.35 11.14 10.67
CA PRO A 151 7.38 11.64 9.30
C PRO A 151 6.17 11.14 8.50
N PRO A 152 5.68 11.87 7.49
CA PRO A 152 4.69 11.34 6.55
C PRO A 152 5.14 10.03 5.89
N TYR A 153 4.20 9.26 5.34
CA TYR A 153 4.53 8.10 4.54
C TYR A 153 5.33 8.51 3.30
N SER A 154 6.42 7.79 3.03
CA SER A 154 7.28 7.99 1.86
C SER A 154 7.38 6.70 1.06
N ALA A 155 7.20 6.82 -0.25
CA ALA A 155 7.39 5.73 -1.20
C ALA A 155 8.74 5.83 -1.96
N GLU A 156 9.72 6.57 -1.46
CA GLU A 156 11.05 6.68 -2.10
C GLU A 156 11.75 5.33 -2.26
N TRP A 157 11.44 4.36 -1.39
CA TRP A 157 11.90 2.98 -1.50
C TRP A 157 11.47 2.33 -2.82
N PHE A 158 10.31 2.71 -3.38
CA PHE A 158 9.77 2.14 -4.61
C PHE A 158 10.67 2.47 -5.81
N ARG A 159 11.00 3.75 -5.96
CA ARG A 159 11.92 4.21 -7.01
C ARG A 159 13.32 3.62 -6.82
N SER A 160 13.84 3.65 -5.59
CA SER A 160 15.15 3.08 -5.25
C SER A 160 15.24 1.60 -5.60
N TYR A 161 14.20 0.83 -5.27
CA TYR A 161 14.11 -0.58 -5.63
C TYR A 161 14.10 -0.79 -7.14
N LEU A 162 13.25 -0.06 -7.87
CA LEU A 162 13.13 -0.23 -9.32
C LEU A 162 14.42 0.12 -10.07
N TYR A 163 15.12 1.18 -9.67
CA TYR A 163 16.42 1.52 -10.26
C TYR A 163 17.49 0.48 -9.99
N GLY A 164 17.48 -0.17 -8.82
CA GLY A 164 18.45 -1.19 -8.47
C GLY A 164 18.16 -2.56 -9.10
N ALA A 165 16.89 -2.95 -9.16
CA ALA A 165 16.48 -4.30 -9.55
C ALA A 165 16.12 -4.44 -11.03
N ILE A 166 15.71 -3.36 -11.71
CA ILE A 166 15.13 -3.43 -13.05
C ILE A 166 15.75 -2.37 -13.96
N PRO A 167 16.78 -2.72 -14.76
CA PRO A 167 17.53 -1.76 -15.58
C PRO A 167 16.67 -0.88 -16.49
N GLY A 168 15.57 -1.41 -17.06
CA GLY A 168 14.69 -0.65 -17.94
C GLY A 168 14.02 0.57 -17.28
N PHE A 169 13.93 0.62 -15.95
CA PHE A 169 13.44 1.81 -15.24
C PHE A 169 14.51 2.90 -15.06
N SER A 170 15.79 2.59 -15.24
CA SER A 170 16.88 3.58 -15.17
C SER A 170 17.01 4.43 -16.44
N GLU A 171 16.35 4.03 -17.53
CA GLU A 171 16.36 4.76 -18.79
C GLU A 171 15.59 6.08 -18.67
N ILE A 172 16.20 7.16 -19.17
CA ILE A 172 15.57 8.48 -19.24
C ILE A 172 14.60 8.46 -20.43
N SER A 173 13.31 8.26 -20.14
CA SER A 173 12.24 8.24 -21.14
C SER A 173 10.97 8.92 -20.63
N ASN A 174 10.18 9.53 -21.51
CA ASN A 174 8.89 10.14 -21.14
C ASN A 174 7.99 9.16 -20.39
N ARG A 175 8.03 7.89 -20.78
CA ARG A 175 7.31 6.80 -20.15
C ARG A 175 7.68 6.63 -18.68
N ASN A 176 8.98 6.54 -18.38
CA ASN A 176 9.47 6.36 -17.01
C ASN A 176 9.23 7.63 -16.18
N PHE A 177 9.42 8.83 -16.74
CA PHE A 177 9.11 10.08 -16.05
C PHE A 177 7.63 10.20 -15.69
N PHE A 178 6.73 9.90 -16.62
CA PHE A 178 5.29 9.86 -16.36
C PHE A 178 4.96 8.83 -15.28
N PHE A 179 5.49 7.61 -15.43
CA PHE A 179 5.21 6.52 -14.50
C PHE A 179 5.63 6.89 -13.08
N PHE A 180 6.87 7.34 -12.88
CA PHE A 180 7.35 7.73 -11.56
C PHE A 180 6.60 8.92 -10.98
N GLY A 181 6.31 9.94 -11.79
CA GLY A 181 5.52 11.09 -11.35
C GLY A 181 4.11 10.70 -10.93
N ALA A 182 3.45 9.81 -11.68
CA ALA A 182 2.13 9.30 -11.34
C ALA A 182 2.17 8.44 -10.07
N THR A 183 3.16 7.54 -9.94
CA THR A 183 3.26 6.70 -8.74
C THR A 183 3.56 7.51 -7.49
N ASP A 184 4.43 8.52 -7.53
CA ASP A 184 4.74 9.36 -6.36
C ASP A 184 3.47 9.97 -5.76
N VAL A 185 2.59 10.51 -6.61
CA VAL A 185 1.32 11.09 -6.17
C VAL A 185 0.35 9.99 -5.72
N LEU A 186 0.25 8.89 -6.46
CA LEU A 186 -0.65 7.78 -6.13
C LEU A 186 -0.33 7.20 -4.76
N PHE A 187 0.93 6.90 -4.46
CA PHE A 187 1.33 6.30 -3.18
C PHE A 187 0.94 7.18 -1.99
N TYR A 188 1.15 8.49 -2.09
CA TYR A 188 0.77 9.43 -1.04
C TYR A 188 -0.76 9.45 -0.83
N LEU A 189 -1.54 9.63 -1.90
CA LEU A 189 -3.00 9.68 -1.80
C LEU A 189 -3.59 8.33 -1.36
N PHE A 190 -3.04 7.23 -1.86
CA PHE A 190 -3.48 5.88 -1.52
C PHE A 190 -3.28 5.60 -0.03
N TYR A 191 -2.14 6.02 0.54
CA TYR A 191 -1.89 5.85 1.96
C TYR A 191 -2.88 6.65 2.83
N LEU A 192 -3.25 7.87 2.43
CA LEU A 192 -4.28 8.65 3.13
C LEU A 192 -5.65 7.97 3.11
N CYS A 193 -6.05 7.39 1.97
CA CYS A 193 -7.28 6.61 1.86
C CYS A 193 -7.19 5.32 2.68
N LEU A 194 -6.03 4.66 2.70
CA LEU A 194 -5.77 3.48 3.51
C LEU A 194 -5.93 3.76 5.00
N GLU A 195 -5.41 4.89 5.51
CA GLU A 195 -5.60 5.32 6.90
C GLU A 195 -7.09 5.38 7.27
N GLN A 196 -7.92 5.97 6.39
CA GLN A 196 -9.37 6.09 6.61
C GLN A 196 -10.06 4.72 6.58
N GLU A 197 -9.71 3.85 5.66
CA GLU A 197 -10.26 2.49 5.58
C GLU A 197 -9.84 1.63 6.78
N PHE A 198 -8.60 1.75 7.23
CA PHE A 198 -8.11 1.05 8.42
C PHE A 198 -8.90 1.49 9.66
N GLN A 199 -9.13 2.80 9.80
CA GLN A 199 -9.98 3.34 10.84
C GLN A 199 -11.39 2.77 10.80
N ARG A 200 -12.04 2.80 9.64
CA ARG A 200 -13.40 2.25 9.47
C ARG A 200 -13.45 0.77 9.85
N CYS A 201 -12.47 -0.02 9.40
CA CYS A 201 -12.38 -1.44 9.71
C CYS A 201 -12.22 -1.68 11.21
N ILE A 202 -11.27 -1.00 11.86
CA ILE A 202 -11.06 -1.10 13.32
C ILE A 202 -12.35 -0.79 14.08
N LEU A 203 -13.04 0.30 13.72
CA LEU A 203 -14.29 0.70 14.36
C LEU A 203 -15.39 -0.35 14.20
N SER A 204 -15.51 -0.96 13.02
CA SER A 204 -16.50 -2.02 12.76
C SER A 204 -16.27 -3.31 13.56
N LEU A 205 -15.03 -3.55 14.01
CA LEU A 205 -14.62 -4.74 14.76
C LEU A 205 -14.79 -4.58 16.28
N CYS A 206 -15.03 -3.36 16.75
CA CYS A 206 -15.21 -3.06 18.17
C CYS A 206 -16.62 -3.45 18.65
N GLU A 207 -16.75 -3.78 19.94
CA GLU A 207 -18.04 -4.13 20.56
C GLU A 207 -19.06 -2.97 20.43
N ASP A 208 -18.61 -1.73 20.64
CA ASP A 208 -19.45 -0.52 20.74
C ASP A 208 -19.61 0.30 19.44
N ALA A 209 -19.71 -0.33 18.27
CA ALA A 209 -20.13 0.38 17.04
C ALA A 209 -21.65 0.71 17.03
N ALA A 210 -22.18 1.15 18.18
CA ALA A 210 -23.56 1.59 18.36
C ALA A 210 -23.58 3.02 18.88
N ILE A 211 -23.42 3.99 17.96
CA ILE A 211 -24.07 5.31 18.02
C ILE A 211 -24.49 5.68 16.61
#